data_AF-A0A183MYU4-F1
#
_entry.id   AF-A0A183MYU4-F1
#
_cell.length_a   1.000
_cell.length_b   1.000
_cell.length_c   1.000
_cell.angle_alpha   90.00
_cell.angle_beta   90.00
_cell.angle_gamma   90.00
#
_symmetry.space_group_name_H-M   'P 1'
#
loop_
_entity.id
_entity.type
_entity.pdbx_description
1 polymer ?
#
loop_
_entity_poly.entity_id
_entity_poly.type
_entity_poly.pdbx_seq_one_letter_code
_entity_poly.pdbx_strand_id
1 'polypeptide(L)'
;MEPSSTLWKEYLRSFKDFADLWPSKFTNKTNGISPRRWLLVCNPGLTDLIRTTIQSDDWVKNLIMLNRLKEKLNDANFRNRLILIKQDNKNRFVAYMQQHRNIQLNPSSIFDVHVKRVLEYKRPLLPCLYAITMYNRLKTNPEMKMCPRTIIIGGKAAPGYHMAKMIIKLINSVARMIDFDPITTGKLKLIFLRNYRVSLAERIIPATDLSEQIPCVGTEASGTGNMKFMLNGALTIGTMDGSNIEIFQEVGHSNAFVFGRTIEEVNYLRKTGYNPMRYVSSNPELRLCLDQIRDGYYCPNEPDLFKDLYNKLVTEDKFMVCADYGDYMRAQAEVESAYKDEVKWSKMVLMNIAAAGKFSSDRTVREYARDIWRVNPVIVKESIKCNSENNNNPRFCSNN
;
A
#
# COMPACT_ATOMS: atom_id res chain seq x y z
N MET A 1 14.56 10.63 -1.59
CA MET A 1 15.76 9.78 -1.45
C MET A 1 16.95 10.64 -1.12
N GLU A 2 17.65 10.33 -0.04
CA GLU A 2 18.87 11.05 0.31
C GLU A 2 19.96 10.84 -0.75
N PRO A 3 20.74 11.88 -1.11
CA PRO A 3 21.87 11.76 -2.05
C PRO A 3 22.94 10.74 -1.64
N SER A 4 22.98 10.34 -0.36
CA SER A 4 23.88 9.33 0.20
C SER A 4 23.39 7.88 0.01
N SER A 5 22.10 7.68 -0.26
CA SER A 5 21.48 6.34 -0.29
C SER A 5 22.00 5.49 -1.44
N THR A 6 22.14 4.17 -1.23
CA THR A 6 22.56 3.23 -2.29
C THR A 6 21.67 3.34 -3.53
N LEU A 7 20.36 3.47 -3.35
CA LEU A 7 19.42 3.64 -4.46
C LEU A 7 19.68 4.92 -5.26
N TRP A 8 20.00 6.04 -4.61
CA TRP A 8 20.39 7.25 -5.33
C TRP A 8 21.66 7.03 -6.18
N LYS A 9 22.65 6.32 -5.63
CA LYS A 9 23.86 5.96 -6.37
C LYS A 9 23.55 5.05 -7.57
N GLU A 10 22.65 4.09 -7.41
CA GLU A 10 22.15 3.25 -8.52
C GLU A 10 21.43 4.08 -9.61
N TYR A 11 20.63 5.09 -9.21
CA TYR A 11 20.02 6.02 -10.16
C TYR A 11 21.06 6.82 -10.95
N LEU A 12 22.07 7.37 -10.26
CA LEU A 12 23.15 8.10 -10.92
C LEU A 12 23.97 7.20 -11.86
N ARG A 13 24.20 5.93 -11.50
CA ARG A 13 24.86 4.95 -12.38
C ARG A 13 24.11 4.75 -13.70
N SER A 14 22.78 4.82 -13.71
CA SER A 14 21.97 4.70 -14.94
C SER A 14 22.20 5.87 -15.91
N PHE A 15 22.69 7.01 -15.41
CA PHE A 15 23.02 8.21 -16.21
C PHE A 15 24.49 8.62 -15.99
N LYS A 16 25.38 7.63 -15.81
CA LYS A 16 26.77 7.85 -15.35
C LYS A 16 27.47 8.97 -16.13
N ASP A 17 27.45 8.91 -17.45
CA ASP A 17 28.18 9.88 -18.29
C ASP A 17 27.69 11.32 -18.06
N PHE A 18 26.38 11.50 -17.89
CA PHE A 18 25.79 12.80 -17.58
C PHE A 18 26.06 13.23 -16.14
N ALA A 19 26.04 12.30 -15.19
CA ALA A 19 26.33 12.57 -13.78
C ALA A 19 27.80 12.97 -13.58
N ASP A 20 28.72 12.39 -14.35
CA ASP A 20 30.13 12.74 -14.35
C ASP A 20 30.36 14.13 -14.98
N LEU A 21 29.66 14.45 -16.09
CA LEU A 21 29.78 15.74 -16.77
C LEU A 21 29.12 16.90 -16.02
N TRP A 22 27.93 16.67 -15.46
CA TRP A 22 27.10 17.73 -14.84
C TRP A 22 26.49 17.29 -13.50
N PRO A 23 27.31 16.99 -12.48
CA PRO A 23 26.83 16.44 -11.21
C PRO A 23 25.82 17.37 -10.52
N SER A 24 26.02 18.70 -10.61
CA SER A 24 25.15 19.70 -10.00
C SER A 24 23.74 19.79 -10.60
N LYS A 25 23.52 19.22 -11.80
CA LYS A 25 22.18 19.18 -12.43
C LYS A 25 21.30 18.06 -11.87
N PHE A 26 21.89 17.08 -11.19
CA PHE A 26 21.14 15.98 -10.57
C PHE A 26 20.68 16.39 -9.18
N THR A 27 19.37 16.45 -8.99
CA THR A 27 18.77 16.78 -7.69
C THR A 27 17.65 15.80 -7.36
N ASN A 28 17.39 15.62 -6.06
CA ASN A 28 16.25 14.84 -5.60
C ASN A 28 15.16 15.76 -5.05
N LYS A 29 13.91 15.43 -5.40
CA LYS A 29 12.71 16.02 -4.82
C LYS A 29 11.77 14.85 -4.56
N THR A 30 11.66 14.42 -3.30
CA THR A 30 10.73 13.34 -2.93
C THR A 30 9.33 13.72 -3.39
N ASN A 31 8.53 12.75 -3.81
CA ASN A 31 7.13 13.00 -4.14
C ASN A 31 6.31 13.43 -2.90
N GLY A 32 5.06 13.80 -3.12
CA GLY A 32 4.12 14.10 -2.06
C GLY A 32 2.67 13.97 -2.53
N ILE A 33 1.76 14.00 -1.57
CA ILE A 33 0.31 13.92 -1.80
C ILE A 33 -0.37 15.14 -1.20
N SER A 34 -1.48 15.57 -1.82
CA SER A 34 -2.28 16.66 -1.28
C SER A 34 -3.12 16.19 -0.08
N PRO A 35 -2.90 16.72 1.13
CA PRO A 35 -3.71 16.37 2.31
C PRO A 35 -5.18 16.78 2.15
N ARG A 36 -5.48 17.76 1.28
CA ARG A 36 -6.86 18.19 1.03
C ARG A 36 -7.71 17.05 0.48
N ARG A 37 -7.23 16.33 -0.54
CA ARG A 37 -7.98 15.20 -1.11
C ARG A 37 -7.80 13.92 -0.28
N TRP A 38 -6.56 13.65 0.14
CA TRP A 38 -6.19 12.36 0.72
C TRP A 38 -6.27 12.29 2.25
N LEU A 39 -6.85 13.30 2.89
CA LEU A 39 -7.21 13.27 4.30
C LEU A 39 -8.54 14.01 4.55
N LEU A 40 -8.61 15.31 4.22
CA LEU A 40 -9.80 16.13 4.54
C LEU A 40 -11.06 15.61 3.84
N VAL A 41 -10.99 15.39 2.53
CA VAL A 41 -12.15 14.92 1.75
C VAL A 41 -12.48 13.45 2.04
N CYS A 42 -11.48 12.58 2.05
CA CYS A 42 -11.73 11.14 2.12
C CYS A 42 -11.93 10.61 3.55
N ASN A 43 -11.44 11.30 4.58
CA ASN A 43 -11.46 10.82 5.96
C ASN A 43 -11.82 11.96 6.94
N PRO A 44 -13.09 12.44 6.89
CA PRO A 44 -13.56 13.53 7.75
C PRO A 44 -13.47 13.18 9.24
N GLY A 45 -13.78 11.95 9.65
CA GLY A 45 -13.68 11.53 11.05
C GLY A 45 -12.26 11.67 11.61
N LEU A 46 -11.24 11.28 10.85
CA LEU A 46 -9.84 11.49 11.25
C LEU A 46 -9.48 12.98 11.26
N THR A 47 -9.97 13.74 10.29
CA THR A 47 -9.75 15.19 10.21
C THR A 47 -10.27 15.90 11.47
N ASP A 48 -11.47 15.55 11.93
CA ASP A 48 -12.05 16.14 13.13
C ASP A 48 -11.29 15.72 14.39
N LEU A 49 -10.86 14.46 14.48
CA LEU A 49 -10.00 14.01 15.58
C LEU A 49 -8.68 14.79 15.63
N ILE A 50 -8.02 15.01 14.48
CA ILE A 50 -6.78 15.78 14.40
C ILE A 50 -6.99 17.22 14.89
N ARG A 51 -8.09 17.86 14.50
CA ARG A 51 -8.44 19.23 14.94
C ARG A 51 -8.53 19.36 16.45
N THR A 52 -9.08 18.35 17.14
CA THR A 52 -9.16 18.38 18.62
C THR A 52 -7.79 18.47 19.31
N THR A 53 -6.73 18.00 18.66
CA THR A 53 -5.37 18.03 19.23
C THR A 53 -4.57 19.23 18.76
N ILE A 54 -4.61 19.55 17.45
CA ILE A 54 -3.80 20.64 16.89
C ILE A 54 -4.40 22.01 17.22
N GLN A 55 -5.73 22.12 17.32
CA GLN A 55 -6.47 23.35 17.64
C GLN A 55 -6.22 24.50 16.65
N SER A 56 -6.03 24.18 15.37
CA SER A 56 -5.96 25.13 14.24
C SER A 56 -6.27 24.38 12.95
N ASP A 57 -6.68 25.07 11.88
CA ASP A 57 -6.79 24.51 10.52
C ASP A 57 -5.49 24.70 9.70
N ASP A 58 -4.46 25.33 10.26
CA ASP A 58 -3.18 25.58 9.58
C ASP A 58 -2.44 24.29 9.20
N TRP A 59 -2.67 23.19 9.93
CA TRP A 59 -2.05 21.90 9.61
C TRP A 59 -2.44 21.38 8.22
N VAL A 60 -3.57 21.84 7.66
CA VAL A 60 -4.00 21.50 6.30
C VAL A 60 -3.01 22.04 5.25
N LYS A 61 -2.39 23.20 5.54
CA LYS A 61 -1.35 23.85 4.73
C LYS A 61 0.06 23.52 5.21
N ASN A 62 0.20 23.05 6.45
CA ASN A 62 1.45 22.63 7.07
C ASN A 62 1.33 21.26 7.75
N LEU A 63 1.38 20.20 6.95
CA LEU A 63 1.18 18.82 7.43
C LEU A 63 2.24 18.36 8.46
N ILE A 64 3.36 19.07 8.59
CA ILE A 64 4.39 18.78 9.61
C ILE A 64 3.81 18.90 11.03
N MET A 65 2.76 19.72 11.22
CA MET A 65 2.09 19.88 12.51
C MET A 65 1.45 18.59 13.03
N LEU A 66 1.23 17.58 12.18
CA LEU A 66 0.76 16.25 12.61
C LEU A 66 1.71 15.58 13.62
N ASN A 67 2.99 15.98 13.68
CA ASN A 67 3.92 15.48 14.69
C ASN A 67 3.42 15.71 16.14
N ARG A 68 2.61 16.74 16.39
CA ARG A 68 2.01 16.99 17.72
C ARG A 68 1.10 15.87 18.19
N LEU A 69 0.56 15.05 17.27
CA LEU A 69 -0.24 13.88 17.62
C LEU A 69 0.55 12.85 18.45
N LYS A 70 1.88 12.88 18.43
CA LYS A 70 2.73 12.04 19.30
C LYS A 70 2.46 12.28 20.78
N GLU A 71 2.01 13.48 21.17
CA GLU A 71 1.61 13.80 22.55
C GLU A 71 0.45 12.91 23.03
N LYS A 72 -0.36 12.37 22.11
CA LYS A 72 -1.49 11.48 22.40
C LYS A 72 -1.14 10.00 22.37
N LEU A 73 0.14 9.63 22.23
CA LEU A 73 0.59 8.24 22.16
C LEU A 73 0.15 7.39 23.34
N ASN A 74 0.12 7.96 24.53
CA ASN A 74 -0.27 7.27 25.76
C ASN A 74 -1.71 7.56 26.20
N ASP A 75 -2.45 8.42 25.50
CA ASP A 75 -3.87 8.68 25.73
C ASP A 75 -4.74 7.54 25.16
N ALA A 76 -5.28 6.69 26.03
CA ALA A 76 -6.13 5.56 25.65
C ALA A 76 -7.43 6.00 24.98
N ASN A 77 -8.05 7.10 25.44
CA ASN A 77 -9.30 7.60 24.87
C ASN A 77 -9.07 8.10 23.44
N PHE A 78 -7.95 8.79 23.19
CA PHE A 78 -7.58 9.22 21.85
C PHE A 78 -7.35 8.03 20.91
N ARG A 79 -6.58 7.02 21.35
CA ARG A 79 -6.33 5.81 20.55
C ARG A 79 -7.62 5.03 20.25
N ASN A 80 -8.51 4.90 21.23
CA ASN A 80 -9.80 4.22 21.02
C ASN A 80 -10.66 4.96 19.99
N ARG A 81 -10.75 6.29 20.07
CA ARG A 81 -11.44 7.09 19.04
C ARG A 81 -10.83 6.92 17.65
N LEU A 82 -9.50 6.86 17.56
CA LEU A 82 -8.80 6.64 16.30
C LEU A 82 -9.15 5.28 15.66
N ILE A 83 -9.21 4.21 16.46
CA ILE A 83 -9.60 2.88 15.98
C ILE A 83 -11.09 2.83 15.61
N LEU A 84 -11.97 3.50 16.36
CA LEU A 84 -13.39 3.61 16.00
C LEU A 84 -13.58 4.30 14.64
N ILE A 85 -12.83 5.37 14.36
CA ILE A 85 -12.84 6.03 13.04
C ILE A 85 -12.39 5.07 11.92
N LYS A 86 -11.37 4.23 12.16
CA LYS A 86 -10.96 3.18 11.22
C LYS A 86 -12.10 2.20 10.97
N GLN A 87 -12.78 1.76 12.03
CA GLN A 87 -13.91 0.84 11.93
C GLN A 87 -15.08 1.45 11.15
N ASP A 88 -15.41 2.72 11.38
CA ASP A 88 -16.43 3.44 10.62
C ASP A 88 -16.06 3.58 9.14
N ASN A 89 -14.78 3.83 8.84
CA ASN A 89 -14.29 3.84 7.47
C ASN A 89 -14.47 2.48 6.79
N LYS A 90 -14.19 1.38 7.50
CA LYS A 90 -14.42 0.00 7.02
C LYS A 90 -15.90 -0.25 6.78
N ASN A 91 -16.77 0.10 7.73
CA ASN A 91 -18.22 -0.04 7.59
C ASN A 91 -18.75 0.72 6.35
N ARG A 92 -18.31 1.96 6.13
CA ARG A 92 -18.67 2.74 4.93
C ARG A 92 -18.17 2.10 3.64
N PHE A 93 -16.97 1.52 3.64
CA PHE A 93 -16.45 0.79 2.50
C PHE A 93 -17.25 -0.50 2.23
N VAL A 94 -17.55 -1.29 3.26
CA VAL A 94 -18.38 -2.50 3.16
C VAL A 94 -19.77 -2.17 2.60
N ALA A 95 -20.43 -1.15 3.13
CA ALA A 95 -21.74 -0.71 2.63
C ALA A 95 -21.68 -0.33 1.14
N TYR A 96 -20.65 0.41 0.73
CA TYR A 96 -20.43 0.74 -0.69
C TYR A 96 -20.19 -0.50 -1.56
N MET A 97 -19.40 -1.46 -1.09
CA MET A 97 -19.11 -2.71 -1.81
C MET A 97 -20.36 -3.57 -1.96
N GLN A 98 -21.20 -3.63 -0.92
CA GLN A 98 -22.47 -4.34 -0.99
C GLN A 98 -23.43 -3.65 -1.97
N GLN A 99 -23.71 -2.36 -1.79
CA GLN A 99 -24.70 -1.63 -2.57
C GLN A 99 -24.36 -1.52 -4.06
N HIS A 100 -23.09 -1.29 -4.40
CA HIS A 100 -22.69 -1.01 -5.79
C HIS A 100 -22.02 -2.16 -6.51
N ARG A 101 -21.62 -3.21 -5.79
CA ARG A 101 -20.84 -4.32 -6.38
C ARG A 101 -21.33 -5.70 -5.94
N ASN A 102 -22.31 -5.77 -5.05
CA ASN A 102 -22.83 -7.01 -4.48
C ASN A 102 -21.72 -7.89 -3.88
N ILE A 103 -20.76 -7.27 -3.19
CA ILE A 103 -19.67 -7.97 -2.51
C ILE A 103 -19.84 -7.75 -1.01
N GLN A 104 -20.14 -8.83 -0.29
CA GLN A 104 -20.19 -8.85 1.16
C GLN A 104 -18.78 -8.98 1.74
N LEU A 105 -18.44 -8.09 2.67
CA LEU A 105 -17.15 -8.07 3.36
C LEU A 105 -17.39 -8.04 4.87
N ASN A 106 -16.54 -8.73 5.63
CA ASN A 106 -16.55 -8.66 7.09
C ASN A 106 -15.78 -7.40 7.53
N PRO A 107 -16.42 -6.36 8.10
CA PRO A 107 -15.71 -5.16 8.53
C PRO A 107 -14.82 -5.39 9.75
N SER A 108 -14.93 -6.51 10.46
CA SER A 108 -14.08 -6.85 11.61
C SER A 108 -12.78 -7.56 11.21
N SER A 109 -12.63 -7.95 9.94
CA SER A 109 -11.40 -8.57 9.44
C SER A 109 -10.32 -7.53 9.15
N ILE A 110 -9.06 -7.93 9.14
CA ILE A 110 -7.95 -7.09 8.67
C ILE A 110 -8.18 -6.78 7.19
N PHE A 111 -8.26 -5.50 6.83
CA PHE A 111 -8.26 -5.07 5.42
C PHE A 111 -6.81 -4.94 4.94
N ASP A 112 -6.38 -5.98 4.22
CA ASP A 112 -5.04 -6.15 3.67
C ASP A 112 -5.04 -5.75 2.19
N VAL A 113 -4.45 -4.60 1.85
CA VAL A 113 -4.79 -3.87 0.62
C VAL A 113 -3.58 -3.66 -0.29
N HIS A 114 -3.66 -4.24 -1.49
CA HIS A 114 -2.74 -4.04 -2.60
C HIS A 114 -3.43 -3.36 -3.79
N VAL A 115 -3.50 -2.03 -3.79
CA VAL A 115 -4.15 -1.25 -4.87
C VAL A 115 -3.18 -0.36 -5.63
N LYS A 116 -2.84 -0.76 -6.86
CA LYS A 116 -1.91 -0.06 -7.76
C LYS A 116 -2.05 -0.60 -9.19
N ARG A 117 -1.27 -0.07 -10.14
CA ARG A 117 -1.19 -0.67 -11.49
C ARG A 117 -0.76 -2.13 -11.36
N VAL A 118 -1.38 -3.04 -12.11
CA VAL A 118 -0.98 -4.46 -12.11
C VAL A 118 0.22 -4.61 -13.02
N LEU A 119 1.39 -4.75 -12.42
CA LEU A 119 2.68 -4.92 -13.07
C LEU A 119 3.44 -6.00 -12.31
N GLU A 120 4.20 -6.85 -13.01
CA GLU A 120 4.90 -7.98 -12.39
C GLU A 120 5.85 -7.54 -11.27
N TYR A 121 6.60 -6.44 -11.47
CA TYR A 121 7.53 -5.91 -10.46
C TYR A 121 6.84 -5.38 -9.20
N LYS A 122 5.55 -5.05 -9.26
CA LYS A 122 4.75 -4.65 -8.09
C LYS A 122 4.28 -5.87 -7.28
N ARG A 123 4.53 -7.08 -7.79
CA ARG A 123 4.32 -8.38 -7.14
C ARG A 123 2.94 -8.61 -6.52
N PRO A 124 1.82 -8.34 -7.23
CA PRO A 124 0.49 -8.72 -6.76
C PRO A 124 0.32 -10.25 -6.58
N LEU A 125 1.27 -11.05 -7.09
CA LEU A 125 1.34 -12.48 -6.84
C LEU A 125 1.67 -12.82 -5.38
N LEU A 126 2.47 -12.03 -4.66
CA LEU A 126 2.79 -12.32 -3.26
C LEU A 126 1.53 -12.38 -2.36
N PRO A 127 0.64 -11.38 -2.33
CA PRO A 127 -0.60 -11.47 -1.54
C PRO A 127 -1.55 -12.55 -2.09
N CYS A 128 -1.48 -12.89 -3.38
CA CYS A 128 -2.21 -14.02 -3.94
C CYS A 128 -1.68 -15.37 -3.42
N LEU A 129 -0.36 -15.56 -3.39
CA LEU A 129 0.29 -16.76 -2.83
C LEU A 129 0.05 -16.85 -1.32
N TYR A 130 0.06 -15.73 -0.60
CA TYR A 130 -0.34 -15.70 0.80
C TYR A 130 -1.79 -16.16 0.97
N ALA A 131 -2.74 -15.69 0.14
CA ALA A 131 -4.12 -16.16 0.17
C ALA A 131 -4.24 -17.68 -0.05
N ILE A 132 -3.49 -18.22 -1.04
CA ILE A 132 -3.43 -19.67 -1.30
C ILE A 132 -2.86 -20.42 -0.09
N THR A 133 -1.79 -19.90 0.50
CA THR A 133 -1.14 -20.52 1.66
C THR A 133 -2.10 -20.58 2.85
N MET A 134 -2.79 -19.48 3.15
CA MET A 134 -3.79 -19.43 4.21
C MET A 134 -4.98 -20.34 3.92
N TYR A 135 -5.42 -20.43 2.67
CA TYR A 135 -6.46 -21.36 2.25
C TYR A 135 -6.03 -22.82 2.50
N ASN A 136 -4.84 -23.20 2.07
CA ASN A 136 -4.30 -24.55 2.29
C ASN A 136 -4.18 -24.88 3.79
N ARG A 137 -3.67 -23.95 4.61
CA ARG A 137 -3.62 -24.12 6.07
C ARG A 137 -4.99 -24.35 6.70
N LEU A 138 -6.01 -23.60 6.25
CA LEU A 138 -7.39 -23.78 6.70
C LEU A 138 -7.98 -25.12 6.25
N LYS A 139 -7.63 -25.62 5.06
CA LYS A 139 -8.07 -26.95 4.60
C LYS A 139 -7.47 -28.06 5.45
N THR A 140 -6.20 -27.93 5.86
CA THR A 140 -5.54 -28.91 6.72
C THR A 140 -5.99 -28.81 8.18
N ASN A 141 -6.23 -27.60 8.68
CA ASN A 141 -6.69 -27.34 10.05
C ASN A 141 -7.81 -26.30 10.06
N PRO A 142 -9.09 -26.72 9.90
CA PRO A 142 -10.22 -25.81 9.91
C PRO A 142 -10.34 -25.00 11.21
N GLU A 143 -9.90 -25.54 12.35
CA GLU A 143 -9.95 -24.89 13.67
C GLU A 143 -8.76 -23.96 13.96
N MET A 144 -7.89 -23.72 12.96
CA MET A 144 -6.76 -22.82 13.09
C MET A 144 -7.22 -21.43 13.57
N LYS A 145 -6.67 -20.99 14.71
CA LYS A 145 -6.89 -19.64 15.24
C LYS A 145 -6.11 -18.63 14.40
N MET A 146 -6.83 -17.81 13.66
CA MET A 146 -6.27 -16.69 12.90
C MET A 146 -7.11 -15.43 13.06
N CYS A 147 -6.51 -14.27 12.88
CA CYS A 147 -7.30 -13.05 12.66
C CYS A 147 -8.03 -13.16 11.31
N PRO A 148 -9.36 -12.95 11.26
CA PRO A 148 -10.07 -12.84 10.00
C PRO A 148 -9.39 -11.84 9.07
N ARG A 149 -9.27 -12.17 7.78
CA ARG A 149 -8.56 -11.31 6.82
C ARG A 149 -9.31 -11.18 5.49
N THR A 150 -9.44 -9.95 5.04
CA THR A 150 -9.93 -9.61 3.70
C THR A 150 -8.76 -9.05 2.90
N ILE A 151 -8.24 -9.84 1.97
CA ILE A 151 -7.18 -9.46 1.04
C ILE A 151 -7.84 -8.78 -0.17
N ILE A 152 -7.44 -7.54 -0.43
CA ILE A 152 -8.05 -6.65 -1.41
C ILE A 152 -6.98 -6.25 -2.41
N ILE A 153 -6.97 -6.90 -3.57
CA ILE A 153 -6.09 -6.53 -4.68
C ILE A 153 -6.88 -5.66 -5.66
N GLY A 154 -6.28 -4.61 -6.22
CA GLY A 154 -6.98 -3.76 -7.18
C GLY A 154 -6.05 -3.02 -8.11
N GLY A 155 -6.50 -2.82 -9.35
CA GLY A 155 -5.65 -2.21 -10.35
C GLY A 155 -6.15 -2.36 -11.77
N LYS A 156 -5.31 -1.91 -12.70
CA LYS A 156 -5.47 -2.10 -14.14
C LYS A 156 -4.15 -2.61 -14.71
N ALA A 157 -4.24 -3.54 -15.66
CA ALA A 157 -3.13 -3.94 -16.52
C ALA A 157 -3.21 -3.15 -17.84
N ALA A 158 -2.06 -2.94 -18.49
CA ALA A 158 -2.05 -2.39 -19.85
C ALA A 158 -2.69 -3.39 -20.84
N PRO A 159 -3.34 -2.93 -21.93
CA PRO A 159 -4.11 -3.80 -22.83
C PRO A 159 -3.30 -4.97 -23.41
N GLY A 160 -2.06 -4.71 -23.83
CA GLY A 160 -1.15 -5.70 -24.40
C GLY A 160 -0.31 -6.48 -23.39
N TYR A 161 -0.44 -6.21 -22.08
CA TYR A 161 0.38 -6.87 -21.07
C TYR A 161 -0.24 -8.21 -20.67
N HIS A 162 0.05 -9.25 -21.47
CA HIS A 162 -0.47 -10.60 -21.29
C HIS A 162 -0.25 -11.14 -19.87
N MET A 163 0.99 -11.12 -19.37
CA MET A 163 1.31 -11.69 -18.04
C MET A 163 0.59 -10.96 -16.91
N ALA A 164 0.48 -9.63 -16.96
CA ALA A 164 -0.29 -8.88 -15.97
C ALA A 164 -1.78 -9.23 -15.99
N LYS A 165 -2.37 -9.46 -17.18
CA LYS A 165 -3.75 -9.94 -17.31
C LYS A 165 -3.91 -11.37 -16.79
N MET A 166 -2.91 -12.24 -17.02
CA MET A 166 -2.89 -13.59 -16.48
C MET A 166 -2.86 -13.60 -14.95
N ILE A 167 -2.08 -12.71 -14.33
CA ILE A 167 -2.08 -12.53 -12.88
C ILE A 167 -3.45 -12.07 -12.36
N ILE A 168 -4.12 -11.14 -13.04
CA ILE A 168 -5.50 -10.74 -12.69
C ILE A 168 -6.44 -11.94 -12.77
N LYS A 169 -6.35 -12.74 -13.83
CA LYS A 169 -7.17 -13.95 -14.00
C LYS A 169 -6.92 -14.96 -12.88
N LEU A 170 -5.67 -15.22 -12.52
CA LEU A 170 -5.32 -16.09 -11.40
C LEU A 170 -5.93 -15.59 -10.08
N ILE A 171 -5.74 -14.31 -9.74
CA ILE A 171 -6.29 -13.72 -8.51
C ILE A 171 -7.81 -13.91 -8.45
N ASN A 172 -8.53 -13.67 -9.55
CA ASN A 172 -9.98 -13.87 -9.59
C ASN A 172 -10.38 -15.36 -9.51
N SER A 173 -9.58 -16.27 -10.07
CA SER A 173 -9.82 -17.71 -9.95
C SER A 173 -9.62 -18.20 -8.51
N VAL A 174 -8.55 -17.79 -7.84
CA VAL A 174 -8.30 -18.08 -6.42
C VAL A 174 -9.39 -17.47 -5.55
N ALA A 175 -9.77 -16.21 -5.82
CA ALA A 175 -10.84 -15.52 -5.08
C ALA A 175 -12.16 -16.29 -5.12
N ARG A 176 -12.57 -16.78 -6.30
CA ARG A 176 -13.79 -17.59 -6.44
C ARG A 176 -13.70 -18.89 -5.64
N MET A 177 -12.57 -19.59 -5.70
CA MET A 177 -12.40 -20.82 -4.96
C MET A 177 -12.49 -20.62 -3.45
N ILE A 178 -11.84 -19.57 -2.92
CA ILE A 178 -11.97 -19.19 -1.51
C ILE A 178 -13.43 -18.89 -1.18
N ASP A 179 -14.11 -18.06 -1.97
CA ASP A 179 -15.48 -17.60 -1.67
C ASP A 179 -16.53 -18.74 -1.70
N PHE A 180 -16.28 -19.81 -2.45
CA PHE A 180 -17.17 -20.98 -2.50
C PHE A 180 -16.91 -22.04 -1.42
N ASP A 181 -15.75 -22.03 -0.77
CA ASP A 181 -15.42 -23.04 0.24
C ASP A 181 -15.90 -22.61 1.64
N PRO A 182 -16.89 -23.32 2.24
CA PRO A 182 -17.44 -22.96 3.55
C PRO A 182 -16.39 -22.88 4.66
N ILE A 183 -15.27 -23.60 4.56
CA ILE A 183 -14.18 -23.61 5.54
C ILE A 183 -13.56 -22.20 5.72
N THR A 184 -13.63 -21.36 4.69
CA THR A 184 -13.06 -20.00 4.73
C THR A 184 -14.02 -18.94 5.26
N THR A 185 -15.30 -19.28 5.44
CA THR A 185 -16.36 -18.33 5.80
C THR A 185 -16.02 -17.58 7.07
N GLY A 186 -16.03 -16.24 6.99
CA GLY A 186 -15.69 -15.36 8.10
C GLY A 186 -14.21 -15.33 8.50
N LYS A 187 -13.34 -16.16 7.90
CA LYS A 187 -11.91 -16.27 8.21
C LYS A 187 -11.02 -15.67 7.11
N LEU A 188 -11.28 -16.00 5.85
CA LEU A 188 -10.46 -15.57 4.73
C LEU A 188 -11.33 -15.13 3.56
N LYS A 189 -11.06 -13.94 3.01
CA LYS A 189 -11.69 -13.45 1.79
C LYS A 189 -10.63 -12.83 0.88
N LEU A 190 -10.65 -13.15 -0.41
CA LEU A 190 -9.83 -12.50 -1.43
C LEU A 190 -10.75 -11.83 -2.45
N ILE A 191 -10.53 -10.56 -2.76
CA ILE A 191 -11.28 -9.83 -3.78
C ILE A 191 -10.37 -9.08 -4.74
N PHE A 192 -10.83 -8.93 -5.98
CA PHE A 192 -10.23 -8.02 -6.96
C PHE A 192 -11.12 -6.77 -7.19
N LEU A 193 -10.62 -5.59 -6.83
CA LEU A 193 -11.31 -4.31 -7.06
C LEU A 193 -11.25 -3.90 -8.53
N ARG A 194 -12.33 -4.23 -9.24
CA ARG A 194 -12.54 -3.85 -10.65
C ARG A 194 -12.57 -2.33 -10.85
N ASN A 195 -11.95 -1.86 -11.92
CA ASN A 195 -11.91 -0.45 -12.34
C ASN A 195 -11.43 0.49 -11.22
N TYR A 196 -10.30 0.14 -10.58
CA TYR A 196 -9.66 1.00 -9.59
C TYR A 196 -9.35 2.40 -10.18
N ARG A 197 -9.78 3.43 -9.47
CA ARG A 197 -9.70 4.85 -9.85
C ARG A 197 -9.73 5.72 -8.59
N VAL A 198 -9.50 7.03 -8.73
CA VAL A 198 -9.44 7.99 -7.61
C VAL A 198 -10.66 7.89 -6.69
N SER A 199 -11.88 7.88 -7.23
CA SER A 199 -13.09 7.80 -6.41
C SER A 199 -13.21 6.51 -5.59
N LEU A 200 -12.62 5.40 -6.05
CA LEU A 200 -12.56 4.17 -5.27
C LEU A 200 -11.42 4.23 -4.25
N ALA A 201 -10.29 4.82 -4.62
CA ALA A 201 -9.15 5.07 -3.75
C ALA A 201 -9.55 5.90 -2.51
N GLU A 202 -10.35 6.95 -2.70
CA GLU A 202 -10.89 7.79 -1.61
C GLU A 202 -11.76 7.00 -0.60
N ARG A 203 -12.23 5.80 -0.95
CA ARG A 203 -13.01 4.94 -0.05
C ARG A 203 -12.18 3.86 0.60
N ILE A 204 -11.33 3.17 -0.17
CA ILE A 204 -10.52 2.06 0.35
C ILE A 204 -9.36 2.55 1.23
N ILE A 205 -8.73 3.68 0.91
CA ILE A 205 -7.55 4.18 1.65
C ILE A 205 -7.89 4.42 3.13
N PRO A 206 -8.96 5.17 3.48
CA PRO A 206 -9.36 5.36 4.88
C PRO A 206 -9.70 4.05 5.62
N ALA A 207 -10.21 3.05 4.90
CA ALA A 207 -10.66 1.76 5.43
C ALA A 207 -9.54 0.72 5.59
N THR A 208 -8.33 1.00 5.11
CA THR A 208 -7.25 0.01 5.07
C THR A 208 -6.55 -0.12 6.41
N ASP A 209 -6.30 -1.36 6.84
CA ASP A 209 -5.52 -1.67 8.04
C ASP A 209 -4.04 -1.90 7.67
N LEU A 210 -3.80 -2.73 6.64
CA LEU A 210 -2.47 -3.08 6.15
C LEU A 210 -2.30 -2.65 4.69
N SER A 211 -1.19 -1.96 4.41
CA SER A 211 -0.84 -1.42 3.10
C SER A 211 0.30 -2.21 2.46
N GLU A 212 0.00 -2.90 1.35
CA GLU A 212 0.96 -3.73 0.62
C GLU A 212 1.86 -2.89 -0.30
N GLN A 213 3.07 -2.62 0.17
CA GLN A 213 4.09 -1.84 -0.53
C GLN A 213 5.31 -2.69 -0.88
N ILE A 214 5.05 -3.66 -1.75
CA ILE A 214 5.92 -4.82 -1.97
C ILE A 214 6.59 -4.89 -3.36
N PRO A 215 7.05 -3.81 -4.00
CA PRO A 215 7.78 -3.95 -5.25
C PRO A 215 9.08 -4.76 -5.04
N CYS A 216 9.58 -5.41 -6.09
CA CYS A 216 10.93 -5.96 -6.07
C CYS A 216 11.92 -4.82 -5.84
N VAL A 217 12.89 -4.96 -4.94
CA VAL A 217 13.82 -3.87 -4.62
C VAL A 217 14.57 -3.40 -5.88
N GLY A 218 14.73 -2.09 -6.01
CA GLY A 218 15.33 -1.42 -7.16
C GLY A 218 14.39 -1.20 -8.35
N THR A 219 13.07 -1.42 -8.20
CA THR A 219 12.12 -1.28 -9.31
C THR A 219 11.10 -0.17 -9.11
N GLU A 220 10.81 0.25 -7.88
CA GLU A 220 9.95 1.39 -7.59
C GLU A 220 10.77 2.64 -7.31
N ALA A 221 10.57 3.69 -8.12
CA ALA A 221 11.25 4.95 -7.90
C ALA A 221 10.79 5.70 -6.65
N SER A 222 9.50 5.58 -6.31
CA SER A 222 8.92 6.27 -5.16
C SER A 222 7.66 5.53 -4.70
N GLY A 223 6.53 5.79 -5.35
CA GLY A 223 5.22 5.40 -4.86
C GLY A 223 4.60 6.52 -4.02
N THR A 224 3.35 6.86 -4.35
CA THR A 224 2.54 7.84 -3.59
C THR A 224 1.32 7.21 -2.96
N GLY A 225 1.03 5.94 -3.25
CA GLY A 225 -0.03 5.19 -2.60
C GLY A 225 0.30 4.96 -1.12
N ASN A 226 1.52 4.50 -0.84
CA ASN A 226 2.08 4.31 0.50
C ASN A 226 1.91 5.55 1.40
N MET A 227 2.20 6.75 0.89
CA MET A 227 2.01 8.01 1.61
C MET A 227 0.55 8.25 2.02
N LYS A 228 -0.41 7.89 1.16
CA LYS A 228 -1.85 8.07 1.44
C LYS A 228 -2.31 7.09 2.51
N PHE A 229 -1.83 5.86 2.45
CA PHE A 229 -2.11 4.84 3.44
C PHE A 229 -1.53 5.20 4.80
N MET A 230 -0.27 5.61 4.86
CA MET A 230 0.38 6.11 6.08
C MET A 230 -0.42 7.25 6.71
N LEU A 231 -0.79 8.26 5.91
CA LEU A 231 -1.57 9.43 6.38
C LEU A 231 -2.95 9.05 6.94
N ASN A 232 -3.54 7.95 6.45
CA ASN A 232 -4.85 7.45 6.90
C ASN A 232 -4.74 6.33 7.94
N GLY A 233 -3.55 6.10 8.50
CA GLY A 233 -3.35 5.15 9.60
C GLY A 233 -3.40 3.68 9.17
N ALA A 234 -3.04 3.36 7.93
CA ALA A 234 -2.72 1.99 7.54
C ALA A 234 -1.24 1.71 7.80
N LEU A 235 -0.92 0.56 8.39
CA LEU A 235 0.46 0.14 8.60
C LEU A 235 1.05 -0.41 7.31
N THR A 236 2.33 -0.15 7.06
CA THR A 236 2.98 -0.61 5.82
C THR A 236 3.66 -1.96 6.05
N ILE A 237 3.33 -2.95 5.20
CA ILE A 237 4.18 -4.10 4.94
C ILE A 237 4.90 -3.86 3.61
N GLY A 238 6.22 -3.96 3.59
CA GLY A 238 6.94 -3.56 2.38
C GLY A 238 8.42 -3.84 2.35
N THR A 239 8.96 -3.72 1.14
CA THR A 239 10.39 -3.81 0.87
C THR A 239 11.08 -2.46 1.08
N MET A 240 12.40 -2.51 1.30
CA MET A 240 13.30 -1.34 1.34
C MET A 240 13.52 -0.77 -0.07
N ASP A 241 12.45 -0.28 -0.71
CA ASP A 241 12.47 0.28 -2.06
C ASP A 241 11.66 1.58 -2.17
N GLY A 242 12.00 2.42 -3.15
CA GLY A 242 11.28 3.66 -3.42
C GLY A 242 11.09 4.55 -2.18
N SER A 243 9.87 5.08 -2.00
CA SER A 243 9.51 5.92 -0.86
C SER A 243 9.19 5.15 0.41
N ASN A 244 9.21 3.80 0.39
CA ASN A 244 9.06 3.03 1.63
C ASN A 244 10.23 3.27 2.57
N ILE A 245 11.44 3.45 2.03
CA ILE A 245 12.64 3.76 2.83
C ILE A 245 12.41 5.03 3.65
N GLU A 246 11.91 6.08 2.99
CA GLU A 246 11.61 7.34 3.67
C GLU A 246 10.48 7.15 4.69
N ILE A 247 9.45 6.35 4.39
CA ILE A 247 8.38 6.05 5.36
C ILE A 247 8.93 5.35 6.59
N PHE A 248 9.76 4.31 6.42
CA PHE A 248 10.34 3.55 7.52
C PHE A 248 11.29 4.39 8.38
N GLN A 249 12.02 5.33 7.77
CA GLN A 249 12.83 6.32 8.48
C GLN A 249 11.96 7.27 9.31
N GLU A 250 10.90 7.84 8.74
CA GLU A 250 10.04 8.81 9.44
C GLU A 250 9.24 8.17 10.58
N VAL A 251 8.73 6.96 10.37
CA VAL A 251 7.88 6.28 11.36
C VAL A 251 8.67 5.46 12.38
N GLY A 252 9.91 5.09 12.04
CA GLY A 252 10.73 4.16 12.80
C GLY A 252 10.38 2.70 12.51
N HIS A 253 11.41 1.85 12.43
CA HIS A 253 11.28 0.44 12.06
C HIS A 253 10.31 -0.38 12.93
N SER A 254 10.09 0.01 14.19
CA SER A 254 9.15 -0.67 15.09
C SER A 254 7.67 -0.43 14.75
N ASN A 255 7.36 0.48 13.82
CA ASN A 255 6.01 0.89 13.44
C ASN A 255 5.62 0.51 12.00
N ALA A 256 6.38 -0.41 11.38
CA ALA A 256 6.12 -0.98 10.06
C ALA A 256 6.63 -2.42 9.98
N PHE A 257 6.28 -3.13 8.90
CA PHE A 257 6.67 -4.53 8.68
C PHE A 257 7.58 -4.62 7.46
N VAL A 258 8.89 -4.65 7.70
CA VAL A 258 9.89 -4.69 6.63
C VAL A 258 10.24 -6.14 6.28
N PHE A 259 10.33 -6.45 5.00
CA PHE A 259 10.75 -7.77 4.53
C PHE A 259 11.45 -7.70 3.18
N GLY A 260 11.99 -8.85 2.78
CA GLY A 260 12.62 -9.09 1.51
C GLY A 260 14.08 -8.70 1.49
N ARG A 261 14.70 -8.97 0.35
CA ARG A 261 16.13 -8.73 0.14
C ARG A 261 16.49 -7.26 0.03
N THR A 262 17.74 -6.96 0.33
CA THR A 262 18.36 -5.66 -0.01
C THR A 262 18.68 -5.56 -1.50
N ILE A 263 18.98 -4.36 -1.97
CA ILE A 263 19.38 -4.16 -3.38
C ILE A 263 20.70 -4.88 -3.68
N GLU A 264 21.62 -4.94 -2.71
CA GLU A 264 22.90 -5.62 -2.81
C GLU A 264 22.70 -7.14 -2.96
N GLU A 265 21.81 -7.73 -2.18
CA GLU A 265 21.46 -9.16 -2.25
C GLU A 265 20.78 -9.51 -3.58
N VAL A 266 19.86 -8.66 -4.06
CA VAL A 266 19.22 -8.84 -5.37
C VAL A 266 20.27 -8.81 -6.49
N ASN A 267 21.18 -7.84 -6.46
CA ASN A 267 22.25 -7.71 -7.44
C ASN A 267 23.22 -8.90 -7.38
N TYR A 268 23.56 -9.37 -6.18
CA TYR A 268 24.41 -10.54 -5.98
C TYR A 268 23.78 -11.81 -6.58
N LEU A 269 22.49 -12.07 -6.31
CA LEU A 269 21.78 -13.23 -6.87
C LEU A 269 21.73 -13.16 -8.39
N ARG A 270 21.44 -12.00 -8.97
CA ARG A 270 21.44 -11.82 -10.42
C ARG A 270 22.82 -12.10 -11.02
N LYS A 271 23.88 -11.59 -10.41
CA LYS A 271 25.26 -11.78 -10.88
C LYS A 271 25.75 -13.22 -10.77
N THR A 272 25.30 -13.96 -9.75
CA THR A 272 25.76 -15.34 -9.47
C THR A 272 24.86 -16.43 -10.08
N GLY A 273 23.88 -16.06 -10.90
CA GLY A 273 22.99 -17.01 -11.56
C GLY A 273 21.84 -17.47 -10.66
N TYR A 274 20.95 -16.52 -10.32
CA TYR A 274 19.73 -16.77 -9.57
C TYR A 274 18.94 -17.97 -10.13
N ASN A 275 18.63 -18.94 -9.26
CA ASN A 275 17.84 -20.12 -9.58
C ASN A 275 16.59 -20.17 -8.69
N PRO A 276 15.39 -19.86 -9.21
CA PRO A 276 14.14 -19.85 -8.44
C PRO A 276 13.81 -21.23 -7.84
N MET A 277 14.14 -22.31 -8.54
CA MET A 277 13.84 -23.68 -8.10
C MET A 277 14.50 -24.06 -6.77
N ARG A 278 15.62 -23.42 -6.40
CA ARG A 278 16.22 -23.64 -5.07
C ARG A 278 15.27 -23.19 -3.96
N TYR A 279 14.62 -22.04 -4.14
CA TYR A 279 13.68 -21.48 -3.17
C TYR A 279 12.36 -22.26 -3.15
N VAL A 280 11.89 -22.69 -4.32
CA VAL A 280 10.70 -23.53 -4.43
C VAL A 280 10.92 -24.88 -3.75
N SER A 281 12.07 -25.52 -3.98
CA SER A 281 12.37 -26.84 -3.40
C SER A 281 12.59 -26.79 -1.88
N SER A 282 13.09 -25.68 -1.35
CA SER A 282 13.34 -25.52 0.09
C SER A 282 12.10 -25.10 0.90
N ASN A 283 11.01 -24.70 0.24
CA ASN A 283 9.80 -24.23 0.92
C ASN A 283 8.56 -25.03 0.46
N PRO A 284 8.08 -26.00 1.29
CA PRO A 284 6.95 -26.85 0.93
C PRO A 284 5.65 -26.10 0.67
N GLU A 285 5.38 -25.00 1.38
CA GLU A 285 4.17 -24.20 1.18
C GLU A 285 4.20 -23.45 -0.16
N LEU A 286 5.36 -22.85 -0.50
CA LEU A 286 5.57 -22.24 -1.82
C LEU A 286 5.40 -23.27 -2.93
N ARG A 287 6.04 -24.44 -2.78
CA ARG A 287 5.93 -25.53 -3.74
C ARG A 287 4.48 -25.95 -3.96
N LEU A 288 3.72 -26.16 -2.89
CA LEU A 288 2.30 -26.52 -2.98
C LEU A 288 1.49 -25.44 -3.72
N CYS A 289 1.71 -24.16 -3.41
CA CYS A 289 1.04 -23.07 -4.13
C CYS A 289 1.32 -23.12 -5.64
N LEU A 290 2.58 -23.29 -6.01
CA LEU A 290 2.99 -23.32 -7.42
C LEU A 290 2.52 -24.58 -8.15
N ASP A 291 2.54 -25.74 -7.49
CA ASP A 291 2.00 -26.99 -8.03
C ASP A 291 0.49 -26.87 -8.28
N GLN A 292 -0.29 -26.30 -7.34
CA GLN A 292 -1.72 -26.02 -7.55
C GLN A 292 -1.98 -25.05 -8.73
N ILE A 293 -1.11 -24.06 -8.93
CA ILE A 293 -1.20 -23.15 -10.08
C ILE A 293 -0.91 -23.90 -11.38
N ARG A 294 0.11 -24.77 -11.41
CA ARG A 294 0.50 -25.57 -12.58
C ARG A 294 -0.56 -26.59 -12.97
N ASP A 295 -1.14 -27.28 -11.99
CA ASP A 295 -1.96 -28.48 -12.19
C ASP A 295 -3.44 -28.17 -12.45
N GLY A 296 -3.77 -26.89 -12.72
CA GLY A 296 -5.12 -26.50 -13.08
C GLY A 296 -6.10 -26.39 -11.90
N TYR A 297 -5.64 -26.48 -10.66
CA TYR A 297 -6.50 -26.49 -9.46
C TYR A 297 -7.47 -25.29 -9.43
N TYR A 298 -6.99 -24.09 -9.77
CA TYR A 298 -7.80 -22.86 -9.80
C TYR A 298 -8.59 -22.63 -11.09
N CYS A 299 -8.42 -23.48 -12.11
CA CYS A 299 -9.17 -23.40 -13.36
C CYS A 299 -9.34 -24.79 -14.00
N PRO A 300 -10.14 -25.71 -13.41
CA PRO A 300 -10.21 -27.11 -13.86
C PRO A 300 -10.66 -27.29 -15.31
N ASN A 301 -11.46 -26.35 -15.84
CA ASN A 301 -11.93 -26.39 -17.23
C ASN A 301 -10.84 -26.01 -18.26
N GLU A 302 -9.78 -25.35 -17.81
CA GLU A 302 -8.63 -24.94 -18.63
C GLU A 302 -7.35 -25.20 -17.80
N PRO A 303 -6.97 -26.47 -17.56
CA PRO A 303 -5.95 -26.83 -16.58
C PRO A 303 -4.57 -26.23 -16.92
N ASP A 304 -4.34 -25.96 -18.21
CA ASP A 304 -3.08 -25.44 -18.73
C ASP A 304 -2.99 -23.91 -18.71
N LEU A 305 -4.08 -23.21 -18.34
CA LEU A 305 -4.21 -21.75 -18.44
C LEU A 305 -3.07 -20.98 -17.75
N PHE A 306 -2.57 -21.50 -16.63
CA PHE A 306 -1.54 -20.83 -15.82
C PHE A 306 -0.14 -21.43 -15.99
N LYS A 307 0.08 -22.38 -16.92
CA LYS A 307 1.39 -23.01 -17.14
C LYS A 307 2.47 -22.00 -17.49
N ASP A 308 2.18 -21.02 -18.35
CA ASP A 308 3.14 -19.97 -18.71
C ASP A 308 3.56 -19.11 -17.50
N LEU A 309 2.60 -18.80 -16.62
CA LEU A 309 2.87 -18.06 -15.40
C LEU A 309 3.72 -18.88 -14.43
N TYR A 310 3.40 -20.16 -14.24
CA TYR A 310 4.19 -21.09 -13.45
C TYR A 310 5.62 -21.21 -13.99
N ASN A 311 5.77 -21.50 -15.30
CA ASN A 311 7.05 -21.67 -15.96
C ASN A 311 7.93 -20.44 -15.73
N LYS A 312 7.39 -19.23 -15.94
CA LYS A 312 8.14 -17.99 -15.69
C LYS A 312 8.60 -17.83 -14.24
N LEU A 313 7.81 -18.27 -13.26
CA LEU A 313 8.20 -18.22 -11.84
C LEU A 313 9.27 -19.25 -11.46
N VAL A 314 9.28 -20.42 -12.08
CA VAL A 314 10.27 -21.46 -11.74
C VAL A 314 11.55 -21.36 -12.56
N THR A 315 11.52 -20.73 -13.74
CA THR A 315 12.70 -20.56 -14.60
C THR A 315 13.38 -19.21 -14.43
N GLU A 316 12.63 -18.10 -14.50
CA GLU A 316 13.18 -16.74 -14.53
C GLU A 316 13.03 -16.01 -13.20
N ASP A 317 11.80 -15.98 -12.67
CA ASP A 317 11.36 -15.15 -11.53
C ASP A 317 12.11 -13.81 -11.42
N LYS A 318 12.03 -13.02 -12.51
CA LYS A 318 12.74 -11.75 -12.67
C LYS A 318 12.60 -10.79 -11.48
N PHE A 319 11.50 -10.90 -10.76
CA PHE A 319 11.11 -10.03 -9.65
C PHE A 319 11.19 -10.70 -8.28
N MET A 320 11.91 -11.82 -8.16
CA MET A 320 12.27 -12.44 -6.88
C MET A 320 11.05 -12.79 -6.02
N VAL A 321 9.92 -13.17 -6.63
CA VAL A 321 8.71 -13.60 -5.93
C VAL A 321 8.99 -14.86 -5.13
N CYS A 322 9.65 -15.86 -5.72
CA CYS A 322 9.98 -17.11 -5.05
C CYS A 322 11.03 -16.89 -3.95
N ALA A 323 12.02 -16.04 -4.22
CA ALA A 323 13.08 -15.76 -3.27
C ALA A 323 12.54 -15.04 -2.01
N ASP A 324 11.67 -14.04 -2.17
CA ASP A 324 11.16 -13.24 -1.05
C ASP A 324 9.91 -13.82 -0.38
N TYR A 325 9.29 -14.87 -0.94
CA TYR A 325 8.07 -15.47 -0.41
C TYR A 325 8.19 -15.86 1.07
N GLY A 326 9.26 -16.57 1.46
CA GLY A 326 9.43 -17.03 2.84
C GLY A 326 9.50 -15.88 3.85
N ASP A 327 10.24 -14.82 3.51
CA ASP A 327 10.38 -13.65 4.37
C ASP A 327 9.10 -12.79 4.41
N TYR A 328 8.36 -12.75 3.29
CA TYR A 328 7.02 -12.15 3.24
C TYR A 328 6.04 -12.88 4.17
N MET A 329 6.06 -14.22 4.20
CA MET A 329 5.23 -15.01 5.12
C MET A 329 5.58 -14.74 6.59
N ARG A 330 6.87 -14.58 6.93
CA ARG A 330 7.32 -14.14 8.27
C ARG A 330 6.71 -12.79 8.63
N ALA A 331 6.88 -11.79 7.76
CA ALA A 331 6.37 -10.45 8.03
C ALA A 331 4.83 -10.43 8.16
N GLN A 332 4.11 -11.26 7.39
CA GLN A 332 2.67 -11.40 7.54
C GLN A 332 2.24 -12.04 8.88
N ALA A 333 3.07 -12.92 9.46
CA ALA A 333 2.84 -13.43 10.81
C ALA A 333 3.09 -12.36 11.89
N GLU A 334 4.09 -11.49 11.69
CA GLU A 334 4.32 -10.33 12.56
C GLU A 334 3.16 -9.34 12.53
N VAL A 335 2.57 -9.10 11.34
CA VAL A 335 1.34 -8.32 11.20
C VAL A 335 0.23 -8.90 12.06
N GLU A 336 0.00 -10.21 11.97
CA GLU A 336 -1.06 -10.85 12.75
C GLU A 336 -0.79 -10.77 14.26
N SER A 337 0.44 -10.98 14.70
CA SER A 337 0.82 -10.83 16.10
C SER A 337 0.60 -9.40 16.60
N ALA A 338 0.99 -8.39 15.81
CA ALA A 338 0.79 -6.99 16.16
C ALA A 338 -0.70 -6.61 16.17
N TYR A 339 -1.51 -7.13 15.25
CA TYR A 339 -2.95 -6.84 15.18
C TYR A 339 -3.72 -7.39 16.38
N LYS A 340 -3.28 -8.54 16.96
CA LYS A 340 -3.85 -9.11 18.19
C LYS A 340 -3.57 -8.24 19.43
N ASP A 341 -2.53 -7.42 19.40
CA ASP A 341 -2.22 -6.46 20.45
C ASP A 341 -2.79 -5.08 20.08
N GLU A 342 -4.04 -4.84 20.51
CA GLU A 342 -4.78 -3.61 20.18
C GLU A 342 -4.05 -2.32 20.61
N VAL A 343 -3.34 -2.36 21.74
CA VAL A 343 -2.60 -1.20 22.26
C VAL A 343 -1.38 -0.93 21.40
N LYS A 344 -0.62 -1.98 21.04
CA LYS A 344 0.52 -1.84 20.14
C LYS A 344 0.07 -1.39 18.76
N TRP A 345 -0.95 -2.02 18.17
CA TRP A 345 -1.47 -1.68 16.86
C TRP A 345 -1.92 -0.21 16.80
N SER A 346 -2.74 0.23 17.76
CA SER A 346 -3.23 1.61 17.80
C SER A 346 -2.12 2.65 17.99
N LYS A 347 -1.06 2.33 18.74
CA LYS A 347 0.14 3.18 18.84
C LYS A 347 0.89 3.27 17.51
N MET A 348 1.09 2.13 16.82
CA MET A 348 1.73 2.12 15.49
C MET A 348 0.93 2.95 14.48
N VAL A 349 -0.40 2.84 14.49
CA VAL A 349 -1.30 3.60 13.62
C VAL A 349 -1.15 5.10 13.87
N LEU A 350 -1.18 5.53 15.13
CA LEU A 350 -0.99 6.93 15.50
C LEU A 350 0.39 7.46 15.10
N MET A 351 1.45 6.66 15.27
CA MET A 351 2.80 7.02 14.84
C MET A 351 2.89 7.26 13.33
N ASN A 352 2.27 6.40 12.53
CA ASN A 352 2.23 6.56 11.07
C ASN A 352 1.56 7.88 10.67
N ILE A 353 0.41 8.21 11.27
CA ILE A 353 -0.29 9.47 10.98
C ILE A 353 0.57 10.67 11.40
N ALA A 354 1.14 10.63 12.60
CA ALA A 354 1.94 11.72 13.15
C ALA A 354 3.21 12.00 12.31
N ALA A 355 3.82 10.95 11.76
CA ALA A 355 5.04 11.03 10.95
C ALA A 355 4.76 11.34 9.46
N ALA A 356 3.51 11.42 9.01
CA ALA A 356 3.17 11.57 7.60
C ALA A 356 3.47 12.97 7.01
N GLY A 357 3.82 13.95 7.86
CA GLY A 357 3.94 15.37 7.48
C GLY A 357 4.90 15.65 6.32
N LYS A 358 6.03 14.94 6.25
CA LYS A 358 7.04 15.06 5.18
C LYS A 358 6.47 14.81 3.79
N PHE A 359 5.43 13.97 3.69
CA PHE A 359 4.87 13.51 2.43
C PHE A 359 3.77 14.43 1.88
N SER A 360 3.62 15.64 2.41
CA SER A 360 2.78 16.66 1.77
C SER A 360 3.36 17.10 0.43
N SER A 361 2.52 17.15 -0.61
CA SER A 361 2.89 17.73 -1.90
C SER A 361 3.23 19.21 -1.81
N ASP A 362 2.77 19.93 -0.78
CA ASP A 362 3.11 21.35 -0.61
C ASP A 362 4.60 21.54 -0.35
N ARG A 363 5.22 20.61 0.39
CA ARG A 363 6.67 20.58 0.56
C ARG A 363 7.35 20.29 -0.77
N THR A 364 6.88 19.30 -1.53
CA THR A 364 7.41 19.00 -2.87
C THR A 364 7.40 20.24 -3.75
N VAL A 365 6.25 20.90 -3.88
CA VAL A 365 6.07 22.09 -4.72
C VAL A 365 6.96 23.23 -4.23
N ARG A 366 7.08 23.45 -2.92
CA ARG A 366 7.99 24.47 -2.36
C ARG A 366 9.45 24.22 -2.70
N GLU A 367 9.91 22.97 -2.64
CA GLU A 367 11.29 22.64 -3.02
C GLU A 367 11.52 22.80 -4.52
N TYR A 368 10.57 22.42 -5.38
CA TYR A 368 10.66 22.68 -6.82
C TYR A 368 10.68 24.19 -7.12
N ALA A 369 9.79 24.96 -6.49
CA ALA A 369 9.70 26.41 -6.66
C ALA A 369 11.01 27.11 -6.27
N ARG A 370 11.63 26.69 -5.17
CA ARG A 370 12.90 27.25 -4.68
C ARG A 370 14.10 26.80 -5.51
N ASP A 371 14.26 25.49 -5.70
CA ASP A 371 15.52 24.92 -6.17
C ASP A 371 15.61 24.84 -7.69
N ILE A 372 14.47 24.70 -8.39
CA ILE A 372 14.43 24.45 -9.84
C ILE A 372 13.79 25.63 -10.58
N TRP A 373 12.54 25.97 -10.25
CA TRP A 373 11.80 27.00 -10.99
C TRP A 373 12.24 28.42 -10.63
N ARG A 374 12.80 28.61 -9.43
CA ARG A 374 13.24 29.89 -8.87
C ARG A 374 12.14 30.95 -8.89
N VAL A 375 10.96 30.57 -8.40
CA VAL A 375 9.77 31.42 -8.35
C VAL A 375 9.35 31.73 -6.91
N ASN A 376 8.81 32.92 -6.69
CA ASN A 376 8.24 33.35 -5.42
C ASN A 376 6.70 33.32 -5.47
N PRO A 377 6.01 33.14 -4.33
CA PRO A 377 4.56 33.26 -4.27
C PRO A 377 4.11 34.65 -4.73
N VAL A 378 3.12 34.70 -5.62
CA VAL A 378 2.45 35.95 -6.02
C VAL A 378 1.13 36.02 -5.27
N ILE A 379 0.99 37.02 -4.39
CA ILE A 379 -0.26 37.28 -3.67
C ILE A 379 -1.20 37.98 -4.64
N VAL A 380 -2.21 37.26 -5.11
CA VAL A 380 -3.30 37.84 -5.89
C VAL A 380 -4.23 38.57 -4.91
N LYS A 381 -4.30 39.90 -4.99
CA LYS A 381 -5.32 40.67 -4.29
C LYS A 381 -6.66 40.31 -4.94
N GLU A 382 -7.55 39.65 -4.23
CA GLU A 382 -8.89 39.34 -4.72
C GLU A 382 -9.63 40.65 -5.02
N SER A 383 -9.84 40.96 -6.30
CA SER A 383 -10.84 41.92 -6.75
C SER A 383 -12.04 41.15 -7.27
N ILE A 384 -12.80 40.51 -6.38
CA ILE A 384 -14.08 39.90 -6.74
C ILE A 384 -15.17 40.66 -5.99
N LYS A 385 -15.80 41.61 -6.68
CA LYS A 385 -17.15 42.05 -6.32
C LYS A 385 -18.06 40.85 -6.56
N CYS A 386 -18.54 40.22 -5.50
CA CYS A 386 -19.65 39.26 -5.60
C CYS A 386 -20.87 40.00 -6.17
N ASN A 387 -21.20 39.77 -7.43
CA ASN A 387 -22.55 40.07 -7.93
C ASN A 387 -23.50 39.03 -7.33
N SER A 388 -24.40 39.52 -6.49
CA SER A 388 -25.33 38.78 -5.63
C SER A 388 -26.49 38.09 -6.37
N GLU A 389 -26.30 37.59 -7.59
CA GLU A 389 -27.44 37.16 -8.44
C GLU A 389 -27.54 35.66 -8.75
N ASN A 390 -26.72 34.77 -8.20
CA ASN A 390 -26.92 33.32 -8.41
C ASN A 390 -26.81 32.50 -7.12
N ASN A 391 -27.93 32.49 -6.40
CA ASN A 391 -28.11 31.90 -5.08
C ASN A 391 -28.49 30.40 -5.16
N ASN A 392 -27.63 29.55 -5.75
CA ASN A 392 -27.92 28.11 -5.89
C ASN A 392 -26.78 27.15 -5.51
N ASN A 393 -25.74 27.60 -4.80
CA ASN A 393 -24.74 26.66 -4.29
C ASN A 393 -24.09 27.10 -2.96
N PRO A 394 -24.61 26.66 -1.79
CA PRO A 394 -24.17 27.15 -0.48
C PRO A 394 -22.83 26.57 0.02
N ARG A 395 -22.07 25.84 -0.82
CA ARG A 395 -20.83 25.16 -0.39
C ARG A 395 -19.56 26.01 -0.43
N PHE A 396 -19.61 27.25 -0.92
CA PHE A 396 -18.42 28.11 -1.05
C PHE A 396 -18.56 29.53 -0.50
N CYS A 397 -19.64 29.83 0.21
CA CYS A 397 -19.76 31.08 0.96
C CYS A 397 -19.45 30.82 2.43
N SER A 398 -18.21 31.05 2.84
CA SER A 398 -17.87 31.22 4.26
C SER A 398 -18.27 32.63 4.68
N ASN A 399 -19.14 32.74 5.69
CA ASN A 399 -19.31 33.99 6.44
C ASN A 399 -18.05 34.22 7.30
N ASN A 400 -17.59 35.47 7.25
CA ASN A 400 -16.49 36.15 7.97
C ASN A 400 -15.84 35.43 9.15
#